data_AF-A0A2V5KP76-F1
#
_entry.id   AF-A0A2V5KP76-F1
#
_cell.length_a   1.000
_cell.length_b   1.000
_cell.length_c   1.000
_cell.angle_alpha   90.00
_cell.angle_beta   90.00
_cell.angle_gamma   90.00
#
_symmetry.space_group_name_H-M   'P 1'
#
loop_
_entity.id
_entity.type
_entity.pdbx_description
1 polymer ?
#
loop_
_entity_poly.entity_id
_entity_poly.type
_entity_poly.pdbx_seq_one_letter_code
_entity_poly.pdbx_strand_id
1 'polypeptide(L)'
;MKRTSLLPLCALVAGLGILAMPARGGNAAKDKTPWKITGQLEEACSCDAACPCWFNSKPTKMTCGGCQVLFIEKGNYGNTKL
;
A
#
# COMPACT_ATOMS: atom_id res chain seq x y z
N MET A 1 21.35 57.59 4.39
CA MET A 1 20.80 56.78 5.50
C MET A 1 19.72 55.86 4.96
N LYS A 2 19.84 54.56 5.26
CA LYS A 2 18.86 53.46 5.15
C LYS A 2 18.27 53.14 3.76
N ARG A 3 19.02 52.36 2.97
CA ARG A 3 18.46 51.44 1.96
C ARG A 3 17.60 50.42 2.69
N THR A 4 16.28 50.66 2.74
CA THR A 4 15.30 49.74 3.31
C THR A 4 15.25 48.48 2.45
N SER A 5 15.94 47.46 2.93
CA SER A 5 15.98 46.11 2.37
C SER A 5 14.54 45.57 2.30
N LEU A 6 13.97 45.49 1.09
CA LEU A 6 12.69 44.85 0.80
C LEU A 6 12.77 43.30 0.79
N LEU A 7 13.97 42.75 0.98
CA LEU A 7 14.22 41.31 1.06
C LEU A 7 13.42 40.55 2.14
N PRO A 8 13.15 41.08 3.36
CA PRO A 8 12.44 40.30 4.37
C PRO A 8 10.94 40.18 4.06
N LEU A 9 10.36 41.13 3.32
CA LEU A 9 8.95 41.13 2.99
C LEU A 9 8.63 40.09 1.90
N CYS A 10 9.49 39.97 0.87
CA CYS A 10 9.34 38.93 -0.15
C CYS A 10 9.53 37.51 0.42
N ALA A 11 10.45 37.34 1.38
CA ALA A 11 10.69 36.06 2.05
C ALA A 11 9.47 35.60 2.87
N LEU A 12 8.77 36.52 3.52
CA LEU A 12 7.55 36.22 4.29
C LEU A 12 6.38 35.78 3.40
N VAL A 13 6.18 36.45 2.26
CA VAL A 13 5.10 36.10 1.32
C VAL A 13 5.36 34.74 0.65
N ALA A 14 6.62 34.43 0.32
CA ALA A 14 6.99 33.11 -0.21
C ALA A 14 6.81 31.99 0.84
N GLY A 15 7.14 32.25 2.12
CA GLY A 15 6.99 31.27 3.20
C GLY A 15 5.53 30.91 3.52
N LEU A 16 4.60 31.87 3.44
CA LEU A 16 3.17 31.65 3.66
C LEU A 16 2.49 30.88 2.51
N GLY A 17 2.96 31.04 1.27
CA GLY A 17 2.43 30.31 0.11
C GLY A 17 2.71 28.80 0.14
N ILE A 18 3.81 28.38 0.76
CA ILE A 18 4.23 26.97 0.84
C ILE A 18 3.37 26.17 1.84
N LEU A 19 2.87 26.81 2.91
CA LEU A 19 2.02 26.17 3.92
C LEU A 19 0.57 25.96 3.47
N ALA A 20 0.12 26.64 2.42
CA ALA A 20 -1.26 26.57 1.91
C ALA A 20 -1.45 25.56 0.77
N MET A 21 -0.39 24.89 0.31
CA MET A 21 -0.53 23.81 -0.67
C MET A 21 -1.10 22.57 0.03
N PRO A 22 -2.33 22.13 -0.28
CA PRO A 22 -2.75 20.82 0.15
C PRO A 22 -1.83 19.84 -0.56
N ALA A 23 -0.98 19.15 0.20
CA ALA A 23 -0.28 17.98 -0.29
C ALA A 23 -1.34 16.93 -0.65
N ARG A 24 -1.90 17.04 -1.86
CA ARG A 24 -2.62 15.94 -2.50
C ARG A 24 -1.56 14.90 -2.82
N GLY A 25 -1.17 14.15 -1.79
CA GLY A 25 -0.62 12.80 -1.93
C GLY A 25 -1.73 11.91 -2.48
N GLY A 26 -2.15 12.20 -3.71
CA GLY A 26 -3.06 11.35 -4.45
C GLY A 26 -2.29 10.10 -4.78
N ASN A 27 -2.63 9.01 -4.10
CA ASN A 27 -2.52 7.70 -4.74
C ASN A 27 -3.45 7.74 -5.94
N ALA A 28 -2.95 8.25 -7.07
CA ALA A 28 -3.61 8.08 -8.34
C ALA A 28 -3.87 6.58 -8.47
N ALA A 29 -5.14 6.20 -8.54
CA ALA A 29 -5.50 4.82 -8.77
C ALA A 29 -4.88 4.43 -10.11
N LYS A 30 -3.76 3.71 -10.07
CA LYS A 30 -3.24 3.04 -11.26
C LYS A 30 -4.38 2.20 -11.79
N ASP A 31 -4.69 2.30 -13.09
CA ASP A 31 -5.62 1.39 -13.76
C ASP A 31 -5.18 -0.04 -13.43
N LYS A 32 -5.92 -0.69 -12.53
CA LYS A 32 -5.61 -2.04 -12.11
C LYS A 32 -6.16 -2.95 -13.18
N THR A 33 -5.29 -3.76 -13.79
CA THR A 33 -5.73 -4.81 -14.70
C THR A 33 -6.80 -5.66 -13.99
N PRO A 34 -8.02 -5.75 -14.55
CA PRO A 34 -9.08 -6.50 -13.91
C PRO A 34 -8.70 -7.98 -13.85
N TRP A 35 -8.91 -8.60 -12.70
CA TRP A 35 -8.54 -10.00 -12.48
C TRP A 35 -9.53 -10.68 -11.54
N LYS A 36 -9.69 -11.99 -11.74
CA LYS A 36 -10.47 -12.86 -10.85
C LYS A 36 -10.02 -14.31 -11.05
N ILE A 37 -9.93 -15.06 -9.95
CA ILE A 37 -9.68 -16.51 -9.99
C ILE A 37 -10.72 -17.24 -9.12
N THR A 38 -10.92 -18.52 -9.39
CA THR A 38 -11.70 -19.45 -8.58
C THR A 38 -10.94 -20.77 -8.53
N GLY A 39 -10.91 -21.39 -7.36
CA GLY A 39 -10.18 -22.62 -7.12
C GLY A 39 -9.97 -22.87 -5.63
N GLN A 40 -8.98 -23.70 -5.32
CA GLN A 40 -8.65 -24.08 -3.94
C GLN A 40 -7.37 -23.38 -3.46
N LEU A 41 -7.31 -23.07 -2.17
CA LEU A 41 -6.13 -22.60 -1.49
C LEU A 41 -5.75 -23.63 -0.42
N GLU A 42 -4.56 -24.18 -0.54
CA GLU A 42 -3.95 -25.00 0.50
C GLU A 42 -2.80 -24.24 1.13
N GLU A 43 -2.71 -24.27 2.45
CA GLU A 43 -1.64 -23.59 3.16
C GLU A 43 -1.09 -24.45 4.30
N ALA A 44 0.17 -24.18 4.62
CA ALA A 44 0.83 -24.73 5.79
C ALA A 44 1.58 -23.60 6.51
N CYS A 45 1.51 -23.60 7.83
CA CYS A 45 2.16 -22.60 8.65
C CYS A 45 2.85 -23.27 9.84
N SER A 46 3.98 -22.72 10.29
CA SER A 46 4.74 -23.18 11.46
C SER A 46 4.08 -22.87 12.82
N CYS A 47 2.83 -22.41 12.85
CA CYS A 47 2.11 -22.10 14.09
C CYS A 47 1.55 -23.37 14.75
N ASP A 48 1.25 -23.28 16.04
CA ASP A 48 0.79 -24.43 16.85
C ASP A 48 -0.66 -24.85 16.55
N ALA A 49 -1.41 -24.00 15.84
CA ALA A 49 -2.79 -24.23 15.42
C ALA A 49 -2.97 -23.80 13.95
N ALA A 50 -4.20 -23.93 13.43
CA ALA A 50 -4.59 -23.33 12.16
C ALA A 50 -4.13 -21.86 12.09
N CYS A 51 -3.67 -21.42 10.92
CA CYS A 51 -2.89 -20.20 10.77
C CYS A 51 -3.64 -18.98 11.35
N PRO A 52 -3.19 -18.42 12.50
CA PRO A 52 -3.92 -17.37 13.21
C PRO A 52 -3.98 -16.06 12.40
N CYS A 53 -3.12 -15.91 11.39
CA CYS A 53 -3.07 -14.75 10.50
C CYS A 53 -4.36 -14.51 9.73
N TRP A 54 -5.13 -15.56 9.39
CA TRP A 54 -6.45 -15.42 8.74
C TRP A 54 -7.45 -14.66 9.58
N PHE A 55 -7.29 -14.72 10.89
CA PHE A 55 -8.15 -14.08 11.87
C PHE A 55 -7.50 -12.82 12.45
N ASN A 56 -6.53 -12.26 11.72
CA ASN A 56 -5.81 -11.05 12.08
C ASN A 56 -5.07 -11.15 13.44
N SER A 57 -4.73 -12.36 13.85
CA SER A 57 -3.98 -12.65 15.07
C SER A 57 -2.48 -12.78 14.81
N LYS A 58 -1.67 -12.64 15.85
CA LYS A 58 -0.21 -12.80 15.75
C LYS A 58 0.18 -14.28 15.60
N PRO A 59 1.33 -14.57 14.97
CA PRO A 59 1.92 -15.91 14.98
C PRO A 59 2.15 -16.42 16.42
N THR A 60 2.12 -17.75 16.61
CA THR A 60 2.35 -18.36 17.95
C THR A 60 3.83 -18.49 18.30
N LYS A 61 4.72 -18.29 17.32
CA LYS A 61 6.19 -18.28 17.46
C LYS A 61 6.73 -16.87 17.18
N MET A 62 8.04 -16.67 17.38
CA MET A 62 8.71 -15.38 17.10
C MET A 62 8.52 -14.92 15.64
N THR A 63 8.51 -15.86 14.68
CA THR A 63 8.31 -15.61 13.26
C THR A 63 7.36 -16.66 12.65
N CYS A 64 6.65 -16.29 11.59
CA CYS A 64 5.84 -17.22 10.80
C CYS A 64 6.65 -17.79 9.62
N GLY A 65 6.76 -19.12 9.55
CA GLY A 65 7.14 -19.82 8.32
C GLY A 65 5.88 -20.36 7.65
N GLY A 66 5.44 -19.72 6.57
CA GLY A 66 4.20 -20.07 5.87
C GLY A 66 4.44 -20.42 4.39
N CYS A 67 3.66 -21.37 3.88
CA CYS A 67 3.57 -21.71 2.46
C CYS A 67 2.09 -21.73 2.05
N GLN A 68 1.81 -21.29 0.83
CA GLN A 68 0.47 -21.28 0.24
C GLN A 68 0.57 -21.80 -1.20
N VAL A 69 -0.34 -22.68 -1.57
CA VAL A 69 -0.49 -23.25 -2.92
C VAL A 69 -1.91 -22.97 -3.40
N LEU A 70 -2.01 -22.33 -4.56
CA LEU A 70 -3.28 -22.04 -5.21
C LEU A 70 -3.49 -23.01 -6.37
N PHE A 71 -4.56 -23.79 -6.29
CA PHE A 71 -5.04 -24.63 -7.38
C PHE A 71 -6.10 -23.84 -8.16
N ILE A 72 -5.70 -23.22 -9.26
CA ILE A 72 -6.60 -22.39 -10.08
C ILE A 72 -7.43 -23.30 -10.99
N GLU A 73 -8.76 -23.25 -10.84
CA GLU A 73 -9.71 -23.98 -11.69
C GLU A 73 -10.18 -23.13 -12.88
N LYS A 74 -10.34 -21.82 -12.66
CA LYS A 74 -10.69 -20.84 -13.69
C LYS A 74 -10.32 -19.43 -13.26
N GLY A 75 -9.89 -18.60 -14.21
CA GLY A 75 -9.76 -17.18 -13.98
C GLY A 75 -9.24 -16.39 -15.17
N ASN A 76 -9.00 -15.11 -14.93
CA ASN A 76 -8.34 -14.25 -15.89
C ASN A 76 -7.53 -13.15 -15.19
N TYR A 77 -6.47 -12.73 -15.87
CA TYR A 77 -5.72 -11.52 -15.59
C TYR A 77 -5.71 -10.67 -16.87
N GLY A 78 -6.60 -9.68 -16.95
CA GLY A 78 -6.89 -8.99 -18.19
C GLY A 78 -7.35 -9.97 -19.26
N ASN A 79 -6.61 -10.03 -20.37
CA ASN A 79 -6.87 -10.94 -21.49
C ASN A 79 -6.18 -12.31 -21.36
N THR A 80 -5.40 -12.54 -20.30
CA THR A 80 -4.73 -13.82 -20.04
C THR A 80 -5.66 -14.74 -19.28
N LYS A 81 -5.96 -15.92 -19.83
CA LYS A 81 -6.76 -16.95 -19.17
C LYS A 81 -5.89 -17.77 -18.21
N LEU A 82 -6.41 -18.00 -17.00
CA LEU A 82 -5.80 -18.80 -15.94
C LEU A 82 -6.62 -20.05 -15.67
#